data_AF-A0A478FT63-F1
#
_entry.id   AF-A0A478FT63-F1
#
_cell.length_a   1.000
_cell.length_b   1.000
_cell.length_c   1.000
_cell.angle_alpha   90.00
_cell.angle_beta   90.00
_cell.angle_gamma   90.00
#
_symmetry.space_group_name_H-M   'P 1'
#
loop_
_entity.id
_entity.type
_entity.pdbx_description
1 polymer ?
#
loop_
_entity_poly.entity_id
_entity_poly.type
_entity_poly.pdbx_seq_one_letter_code
_entity_poly.pdbx_strand_id
1 'polypeptide(L)'
;MTSIQLSVAATGTVAVAAAAAGTAAYMTSSSSCLTIEQAVKARKIVKKYEDRNDYWFSNNLASLGNNASFLIANILENESWWNSKYDSQLKPLNGDVNRASSSQFKQVTKGYDRDDEKALNKVCDAAYKKNFGEFITSSENEKYAGDVRKFCTNERDANLIFKENPVVSHDNDDDSD
;
A
#
# COMPACT_ATOMS: atom_id res chain seq x y z
N MET A 1 -24.73 34.60 51.66
CA MET A 1 -23.85 35.16 50.60
C MET A 1 -23.61 34.10 49.54
N THR A 2 -23.34 34.53 48.32
CA THR A 2 -23.15 33.71 47.12
C THR A 2 -21.87 32.88 47.16
N SER A 3 -21.90 31.65 46.64
CA SER A 3 -21.03 31.25 45.51
C SER A 3 -21.39 29.85 45.00
N ILE A 4 -21.46 29.74 43.67
CA ILE A 4 -21.61 28.50 42.89
C ILE A 4 -20.21 28.12 42.38
N GLN A 5 -19.84 26.84 42.37
CA GLN A 5 -18.87 26.32 41.40
C GLN A 5 -19.18 24.90 40.91
N LEU A 6 -18.74 24.66 39.68
CA LEU A 6 -18.99 23.51 38.81
C LEU A 6 -17.63 23.06 38.21
N SER A 7 -17.39 21.85 37.69
CA SER A 7 -18.30 20.80 37.22
C SER A 7 -17.62 19.42 37.23
N VAL A 8 -18.39 18.36 36.94
CA VAL A 8 -17.93 17.10 36.27
C VAL A 8 -16.77 16.32 36.90
N ALA A 9 -17.11 15.16 37.49
CA ALA A 9 -16.20 14.02 37.58
C ALA A 9 -16.67 12.91 36.62
N ALA A 10 -15.73 12.25 35.96
CA ALA A 10 -15.96 11.37 34.81
C ALA A 10 -17.00 10.25 35.02
N THR A 11 -17.86 10.03 34.02
CA THR A 11 -18.61 8.78 33.87
C THR A 11 -17.63 7.63 33.65
N GLY A 12 -17.53 6.75 34.64
CA GLY A 12 -16.60 5.62 34.61
C GLY A 12 -17.00 4.51 33.64
N THR A 13 -15.97 3.77 33.20
CA THR A 13 -15.98 2.33 32.88
C THR A 13 -17.10 1.77 31.98
N VAL A 14 -16.70 1.31 30.80
CA VAL A 14 -17.23 0.04 30.27
C VAL A 14 -16.10 -0.98 30.32
N ALA A 15 -16.22 -1.95 31.22
CA ALA A 15 -15.32 -3.09 31.27
C ALA A 15 -15.69 -4.07 30.14
N VAL A 16 -14.71 -4.51 29.34
CA VAL A 16 -14.91 -5.59 28.38
C VAL A 16 -14.57 -6.90 29.08
N ALA A 17 -15.59 -7.55 29.65
CA ALA A 17 -15.44 -8.86 30.25
C ALA A 17 -15.13 -9.92 29.17
N ALA A 18 -14.09 -10.72 29.39
CA ALA A 18 -13.77 -11.85 28.51
C ALA A 18 -14.70 -13.03 28.81
N ALA A 19 -15.41 -13.53 27.79
CA ALA A 19 -16.15 -14.79 27.86
C ALA A 19 -16.06 -15.55 26.52
N ALA A 20 -15.33 -16.67 26.58
CA ALA A 20 -15.27 -17.84 25.70
C ALA A 20 -15.82 -17.80 24.25
N ALA A 21 -14.93 -18.27 23.35
CA ALA A 21 -15.22 -19.04 22.13
C ALA A 21 -15.94 -18.36 20.94
N GLY A 22 -15.23 -18.27 19.81
CA GLY A 22 -15.84 -18.44 18.50
C GLY A 22 -16.17 -17.19 17.68
N THR A 23 -15.72 -16.00 18.07
CA THR A 23 -15.83 -14.80 17.22
C THR A 23 -14.46 -14.23 16.88
N ALA A 24 -14.06 -14.42 15.62
CA ALA A 24 -13.00 -13.61 15.02
C ALA A 24 -13.53 -12.18 14.91
N ALA A 25 -13.29 -11.39 15.95
CA ALA A 25 -13.50 -9.95 15.93
C ALA A 25 -12.51 -9.34 14.93
N TYR A 26 -12.92 -9.31 13.66
CA TYR A 26 -12.37 -8.40 12.67
C TYR A 26 -12.65 -6.99 13.18
N MET A 27 -11.72 -6.46 13.99
CA MET A 27 -11.62 -5.04 14.24
C MET A 27 -11.26 -4.38 12.91
N THR A 28 -12.26 -4.13 12.07
CA THR A 28 -12.17 -3.19 10.96
C THR A 28 -12.13 -1.76 11.52
N SER A 29 -11.17 -1.49 12.39
CA SER A 29 -10.59 -0.17 12.50
C SER A 29 -9.78 0.00 11.23
N SER A 30 -10.45 0.42 10.16
CA SER A 30 -9.80 0.87 8.94
C SER A 30 -9.11 2.18 9.25
N SER A 31 -7.95 2.08 9.91
CA SER A 31 -6.96 3.14 9.96
C SER A 31 -6.70 3.56 8.52
N SER A 32 -7.09 4.80 8.20
CA SER A 32 -7.08 5.30 6.84
C SER A 32 -5.65 5.43 6.35
N CYS A 33 -5.15 4.39 5.71
CA CYS A 33 -3.82 4.38 5.11
C CYS A 33 -3.74 5.42 4.00
N LEU A 34 -2.61 6.13 3.93
CA LEU A 34 -2.35 7.10 2.88
C LEU A 34 -1.73 6.40 1.67
N THR A 35 -2.26 6.67 0.49
CA THR A 35 -1.63 6.31 -0.78
C THR A 35 -0.43 7.21 -1.05
N ILE A 36 0.44 6.87 -2.01
CA ILE A 36 1.60 7.70 -2.37
C ILE A 36 1.17 9.13 -2.71
N GLU A 37 0.09 9.29 -3.49
CA GLU A 37 -0.45 10.61 -3.84
C GLU A 37 -0.95 11.39 -2.61
N GLN A 38 -1.69 10.73 -1.71
CA GLN A 38 -2.19 11.35 -0.47
C GLN A 38 -1.04 11.74 0.47
N ALA A 39 -0.03 10.89 0.62
CA ALA A 39 1.16 11.16 1.42
C ALA A 39 1.95 12.36 0.89
N VAL A 40 2.06 12.53 -0.43
CA VAL A 40 2.66 13.73 -1.03
C VAL A 40 1.80 14.97 -0.82
N LYS A 41 0.47 14.89 -1.02
CA LYS A 41 -0.45 16.01 -0.72
C LYS A 41 -0.36 16.45 0.75
N ALA A 42 -0.17 15.51 1.67
CA ALA A 42 0.05 15.74 3.10
C ALA A 42 1.49 16.12 3.47
N ARG A 43 2.40 16.30 2.49
CA ARG A 43 3.83 16.61 2.67
C ARG A 43 4.61 15.61 3.54
N LYS A 44 4.15 14.35 3.60
CA LYS A 44 4.82 13.24 4.29
C LYS A 44 5.93 12.61 3.45
N ILE A 45 5.86 12.79 2.12
CA ILE A 45 6.87 12.38 1.15
C ILE A 45 7.19 13.58 0.26
N VAL A 46 8.46 13.79 -0.04
CA VAL A 46 8.94 14.83 -0.96
C VAL A 46 9.14 14.21 -2.34
N LYS A 47 8.64 14.86 -3.40
CA LYS A 47 8.87 14.39 -4.77
C LYS A 47 10.31 14.68 -5.21
N LYS A 48 11.00 13.72 -5.82
CA LYS A 48 12.34 13.93 -6.42
C LYS A 48 12.38 13.45 -7.87
N TYR A 49 12.03 14.33 -8.80
CA TYR A 49 11.85 13.98 -10.21
C TYR A 49 13.12 13.48 -10.93
N GLU A 50 14.32 13.78 -10.40
CA GLU A 50 15.61 13.39 -11.00
C GLU A 50 16.26 12.17 -10.32
N ASP A 51 15.73 11.72 -9.18
CA ASP A 51 16.25 10.56 -8.44
C ASP A 51 15.63 9.27 -8.99
N ARG A 52 16.44 8.43 -9.65
CA ARG A 52 15.98 7.17 -10.25
C ARG A 52 15.35 6.20 -9.24
N ASN A 53 15.63 6.39 -7.95
CA ASN A 53 15.10 5.57 -6.84
C ASN A 53 13.86 6.19 -6.19
N ASP A 54 13.31 7.27 -6.75
CA ASP A 54 12.09 7.94 -6.28
C ASP A 54 10.85 7.43 -7.04
N TYR A 55 9.66 7.63 -6.46
CA TYR A 55 8.39 7.23 -7.09
C TYR A 55 8.11 7.95 -8.41
N TRP A 56 8.67 9.15 -8.59
CA TRP A 56 8.32 10.05 -9.69
C TRP A 56 9.32 10.07 -10.84
N PHE A 57 10.35 9.22 -10.81
CA PHE A 57 11.18 8.98 -11.99
C PHE A 57 10.31 8.36 -13.10
N SER A 58 10.38 8.89 -14.32
CA SER A 58 9.34 8.74 -15.36
C SER A 58 8.90 7.30 -15.61
N ASN A 59 9.83 6.34 -15.56
CA ASN A 59 9.60 4.96 -15.97
C ASN A 59 9.26 4.02 -14.80
N ASN A 60 9.05 4.55 -13.59
CA ASN A 60 8.76 3.74 -12.41
C ASN A 60 7.27 3.38 -12.31
N LEU A 61 6.93 2.31 -11.59
CA LEU A 61 5.54 1.86 -11.48
C LEU A 61 4.63 2.95 -10.87
N ALA A 62 5.10 3.73 -9.90
CA ALA A 62 4.28 4.76 -9.25
C ALA A 62 4.02 6.01 -10.12
N SER A 63 4.90 6.36 -11.06
CA SER A 63 4.70 7.49 -11.98
C SER A 63 3.75 7.16 -13.14
N LEU A 64 3.49 5.88 -13.39
CA LEU A 64 2.72 5.43 -14.55
C LEU A 64 1.21 5.63 -14.35
N GLY A 65 0.63 6.54 -15.15
CA GLY A 65 -0.79 6.86 -15.11
C GLY A 65 -1.24 7.37 -13.74
N ASN A 66 -2.25 6.72 -13.15
CA ASN A 66 -2.76 7.04 -11.81
C ASN A 66 -2.32 6.04 -10.73
N ASN A 67 -1.32 5.18 -10.95
CA ASN A 67 -0.92 4.15 -10.00
C ASN A 67 -0.69 4.67 -8.57
N ALA A 68 -0.03 5.83 -8.41
CA ALA A 68 0.21 6.44 -7.10
C ALA A 68 -1.05 6.77 -6.28
N SER A 69 -2.25 6.81 -6.88
CA SER A 69 -3.52 6.98 -6.16
C SER A 69 -3.97 5.70 -5.45
N PHE A 70 -3.47 4.52 -5.85
CA PHE A 70 -3.84 3.21 -5.30
C PHE A 70 -2.76 2.55 -4.44
N LEU A 71 -1.48 2.82 -4.74
CA LEU A 71 -0.33 2.25 -4.05
C LEU A 71 -0.18 2.86 -2.65
N ILE A 72 -0.03 2.03 -1.61
CA ILE A 72 0.07 2.49 -0.22
C ILE A 72 1.48 3.00 0.09
N ALA A 73 1.56 4.19 0.69
CA ALA A 73 2.81 4.85 0.98
C ALA A 73 3.67 4.10 2.02
N ASN A 74 4.99 4.08 1.81
CA ASN A 74 5.96 3.59 2.78
C ASN A 74 6.27 4.68 3.83
N ILE A 75 5.32 4.95 4.72
CA ILE A 75 5.43 5.94 5.80
C ILE A 75 4.99 5.34 7.14
N LEU A 76 5.42 5.96 8.24
CA LEU A 76 5.15 5.49 9.61
C LEU A 76 3.64 5.47 9.92
N GLU A 77 2.89 6.44 9.40
CA GLU A 77 1.44 6.54 9.58
C GLU A 77 0.67 5.33 9.02
N ASN A 78 1.28 4.57 8.09
CA ASN A 78 0.70 3.36 7.51
C ASN A 78 1.12 2.07 8.24
N GLU A 79 1.95 2.13 9.29
CA GLU A 79 2.48 0.96 10.01
C GLU A 79 1.39 -0.05 10.41
N SER A 80 0.29 0.44 11.01
CA SER A 80 -0.84 -0.40 11.42
C SER A 80 -1.52 -1.11 10.24
N TRP A 81 -1.62 -0.44 9.08
CA TRP A 81 -2.19 -1.03 7.87
C TRP A 81 -1.28 -2.12 7.30
N TRP A 82 0.04 -1.86 7.21
CA TRP A 82 1.03 -2.83 6.74
C TRP A 82 1.07 -4.09 7.60
N ASN A 83 1.03 -3.94 8.92
CA ASN A 83 0.96 -5.06 9.87
C ASN A 83 -0.34 -5.85 9.71
N SER A 84 -1.50 -5.17 9.67
CA SER A 84 -2.81 -5.81 9.45
C SER A 84 -2.90 -6.55 8.10
N LYS A 85 -2.36 -5.97 7.03
CA LYS A 85 -2.31 -6.57 5.68
C LYS A 85 -1.44 -7.83 5.67
N TYR A 86 -0.29 -7.80 6.35
CA TYR A 86 0.57 -8.98 6.51
C TYR A 86 -0.12 -10.08 7.32
N ASP A 87 -0.60 -9.77 8.52
CA ASP A 87 -1.25 -10.74 9.43
C ASP A 87 -2.47 -11.41 8.79
N SER A 88 -3.26 -10.67 8.00
CA SER A 88 -4.47 -11.19 7.35
C SER A 88 -4.23 -11.92 6.02
N GLN A 89 -3.22 -11.51 5.22
CA GLN A 89 -3.09 -11.99 3.83
C GLN A 89 -1.78 -12.70 3.47
N LEU A 90 -0.69 -12.52 4.21
CA LEU A 90 0.64 -13.08 3.87
C LEU A 90 1.20 -14.03 4.92
N LYS A 91 0.91 -13.77 6.19
CA LYS A 91 1.35 -14.60 7.32
C LYS A 91 0.91 -16.06 7.13
N PRO A 92 1.85 -17.02 7.15
CA PRO A 92 1.52 -18.44 7.11
C PRO A 92 0.58 -18.83 8.25
N LEU A 93 -0.48 -19.59 7.94
CA LEU A 93 -1.34 -20.19 8.94
C LEU A 93 -1.01 -21.68 9.04
N ASN A 94 -0.66 -22.17 10.24
CA ASN A 94 -0.65 -23.59 10.59
C ASN A 94 0.07 -24.54 9.58
N GLY A 95 1.17 -24.09 8.99
CA GLY A 95 1.98 -24.89 8.05
C GLY A 95 1.64 -24.71 6.56
N ASP A 96 0.66 -23.88 6.21
CA ASP A 96 0.45 -23.47 4.82
C ASP A 96 1.67 -22.71 4.26
N VAL A 97 1.91 -22.87 2.96
CA VAL A 97 2.89 -22.04 2.24
C VAL A 97 2.43 -20.59 2.15
N ASN A 98 3.37 -19.65 2.10
CA ASN A 98 3.10 -18.22 1.95
C ASN A 98 2.15 -18.00 0.74
N ARG A 99 1.06 -17.24 0.97
CA ARG A 99 -0.03 -16.96 0.00
C ARG A 99 0.36 -16.02 -1.15
N ALA A 100 1.62 -15.62 -1.21
CA ALA A 100 2.24 -14.95 -2.33
C ALA A 100 2.54 -15.91 -3.49
N SER A 101 2.47 -15.40 -4.71
CA SER A 101 2.76 -16.17 -5.93
C SER A 101 4.23 -16.05 -6.34
N SER A 102 4.79 -14.85 -6.19
CA SER A 102 6.14 -14.44 -6.56
C SER A 102 7.17 -14.69 -5.46
N SER A 103 8.42 -14.87 -5.87
CA SER A 103 9.61 -15.08 -5.04
C SER A 103 9.92 -13.92 -4.10
N GLN A 104 9.60 -12.68 -4.48
CA GLN A 104 9.80 -11.49 -3.66
C GLN A 104 8.83 -11.50 -2.46
N PHE A 105 7.53 -11.64 -2.72
CA PHE A 105 6.53 -11.64 -1.64
C PHE A 105 6.55 -12.94 -0.80
N LYS A 106 7.04 -14.05 -1.36
CA LYS A 106 7.30 -15.29 -0.60
C LYS A 106 8.32 -15.12 0.53
N GLN A 107 9.23 -14.15 0.41
CA GLN A 107 10.24 -13.85 1.41
C GLN A 107 9.79 -12.85 2.49
N VAL A 108 8.57 -12.30 2.40
CA VAL A 108 8.06 -11.33 3.37
C VAL A 108 7.87 -11.98 4.74
N THR A 109 8.46 -11.37 5.78
CA THR A 109 8.47 -11.91 7.16
C THR A 109 7.62 -11.11 8.15
N LYS A 110 7.28 -9.87 7.82
CA LYS A 110 6.47 -8.95 8.65
C LYS A 110 5.81 -7.85 7.81
N GLY A 111 4.89 -7.09 8.40
CA GLY A 111 4.18 -6.01 7.73
C GLY A 111 5.02 -4.75 7.55
N TYR A 112 5.27 -4.04 8.65
CA TYR A 112 6.06 -2.81 8.65
C TYR A 112 7.43 -3.02 9.30
N ASP A 113 8.46 -2.46 8.67
CA ASP A 113 9.78 -2.26 9.28
C ASP A 113 10.45 -1.01 8.68
N ARG A 114 11.32 -0.36 9.44
CA ARG A 114 12.08 0.80 8.97
C ARG A 114 13.32 0.41 8.18
N ASP A 115 13.87 -0.77 8.42
CA ASP A 115 15.20 -1.17 7.96
C ASP A 115 15.21 -2.55 7.29
N ASP A 116 14.32 -3.47 7.66
CA ASP A 116 14.26 -4.82 7.07
C ASP A 116 13.64 -4.84 5.66
N GLU A 117 14.47 -5.08 4.64
CA GLU A 117 14.06 -5.20 3.23
C GLU A 117 13.00 -6.29 2.98
N LYS A 118 12.84 -7.25 3.89
CA LYS A 118 11.81 -8.32 3.84
C LYS A 118 10.51 -7.96 4.56
N ALA A 119 10.36 -6.73 5.03
CA ALA A 119 9.07 -6.23 5.46
C ALA A 119 8.19 -5.85 4.26
N LEU A 120 6.88 -6.07 4.37
CA LEU A 120 5.93 -5.86 3.28
C LEU A 120 5.97 -4.42 2.75
N ASN A 121 6.07 -3.43 3.64
CA ASN A 121 6.21 -2.03 3.27
C ASN A 121 7.45 -1.77 2.39
N LYS A 122 8.56 -2.47 2.63
CA LYS A 122 9.82 -2.35 1.86
C LYS A 122 9.76 -3.09 0.54
N VAL A 123 9.21 -4.29 0.50
CA VAL A 123 9.01 -5.05 -0.75
C VAL A 123 8.06 -4.32 -1.70
N CYS A 124 6.99 -3.73 -1.17
CA CYS A 124 6.10 -2.86 -1.94
C CYS A 124 6.80 -1.56 -2.38
N ASP A 125 7.52 -0.87 -1.49
CA ASP A 125 8.28 0.34 -1.82
C ASP A 125 9.27 0.13 -2.98
N ALA A 126 10.01 -0.98 -2.95
CA ALA A 126 10.90 -1.39 -4.02
C ALA A 126 10.14 -1.65 -5.34
N ALA A 127 8.95 -2.26 -5.29
CA ALA A 127 8.10 -2.48 -6.46
C ALA A 127 7.65 -1.15 -7.11
N TYR A 128 7.31 -0.14 -6.30
CA TYR A 128 6.84 1.16 -6.78
C TYR A 128 7.91 1.95 -7.53
N LYS A 129 9.17 1.79 -7.09
CA LYS A 129 10.39 2.42 -7.61
C LYS A 129 11.04 1.59 -8.72
N LYS A 130 10.44 0.46 -9.08
CA LYS A 130 10.92 -0.42 -10.14
C LYS A 130 10.41 0.04 -11.49
N ASN A 131 11.21 -0.14 -12.53
CA ASN A 131 10.84 0.20 -13.90
C ASN A 131 9.63 -0.64 -14.35
N PHE A 132 8.59 -0.02 -14.93
CA PHE A 132 7.37 -0.73 -15.33
C PHE A 132 7.64 -1.85 -16.37
N GLY A 133 8.62 -1.67 -17.25
CA GLY A 133 9.01 -2.65 -18.26
C GLY A 133 9.54 -3.96 -17.67
N GLU A 134 9.97 -3.97 -16.41
CA GLU A 134 10.38 -5.20 -15.72
C GLU A 134 9.20 -6.06 -15.24
N PHE A 135 7.96 -5.57 -15.30
CA PHE A 135 6.76 -6.33 -14.88
C PHE A 135 6.15 -7.18 -16.01
N ILE A 136 6.62 -7.05 -17.25
CA ILE A 136 5.98 -7.64 -18.45
C ILE A 136 6.83 -8.68 -19.19
N THR A 137 8.00 -9.06 -18.66
CA THR A 137 9.01 -9.86 -19.37
C THR A 137 9.06 -11.35 -19.01
N SER A 138 8.29 -11.83 -18.02
CA SER A 138 8.25 -13.25 -17.64
C SER A 138 7.02 -13.62 -16.81
N SER A 139 6.73 -14.92 -16.70
CA SER A 139 5.66 -15.44 -15.84
C SER A 139 5.89 -15.20 -14.34
N GLU A 140 7.14 -14.95 -13.92
CA GLU A 140 7.43 -14.52 -12.55
C GLU A 140 7.09 -13.04 -12.34
N ASN A 141 7.27 -12.22 -13.38
CA ASN A 141 6.93 -10.80 -13.35
C ASN A 141 5.40 -10.57 -13.37
N GLU A 142 4.64 -11.44 -14.05
CA GLU A 142 3.18 -11.48 -13.94
C GLU A 142 2.70 -11.81 -12.52
N LYS A 143 3.30 -12.82 -11.88
CA LYS A 143 3.03 -13.13 -10.46
C LYS A 143 3.37 -11.96 -9.55
N TYR A 144 4.49 -11.29 -9.80
CA TYR A 144 4.94 -10.14 -9.02
C TYR A 144 3.97 -8.96 -9.18
N ALA A 145 3.51 -8.66 -10.41
CA ALA A 145 2.47 -7.66 -10.67
C ALA A 145 1.14 -8.01 -9.95
N GLY A 146 0.75 -9.28 -9.96
CA GLY A 146 -0.43 -9.79 -9.23
C GLY A 146 -0.31 -9.63 -7.72
N ASP A 147 0.84 -9.97 -7.14
CA ASP A 147 1.10 -9.80 -5.72
C ASP A 147 1.18 -8.32 -5.33
N VAL A 148 1.76 -7.44 -6.16
CA VAL A 148 1.74 -5.98 -5.95
C VAL A 148 0.30 -5.45 -5.92
N ARG A 149 -0.54 -5.81 -6.91
CA ARG A 149 -1.98 -5.45 -6.91
C ARG A 149 -2.69 -5.93 -5.64
N LYS A 150 -2.39 -7.15 -5.18
CA LYS A 150 -3.06 -7.79 -4.04
C LYS A 150 -2.63 -7.21 -2.70
N PHE A 151 -1.33 -7.03 -2.49
CA PHE A 151 -0.75 -6.74 -1.17
C PHE A 151 -0.37 -5.28 -0.96
N CYS A 152 -0.10 -4.51 -2.01
CA CYS A 152 0.39 -3.12 -1.90
C CYS A 152 -0.69 -2.03 -2.11
N THR A 153 -1.94 -2.44 -2.30
CA THR A 153 -3.09 -1.53 -2.50
C THR A 153 -4.15 -1.73 -1.41
N ASN A 154 -4.98 -0.71 -1.20
CA ASN A 154 -6.17 -0.80 -0.33
C ASN A 154 -7.44 -1.21 -1.09
N GLU A 155 -7.45 -1.09 -2.41
CA GLU A 155 -8.61 -1.38 -3.25
C GLU A 155 -8.50 -2.75 -3.89
N ARG A 156 -9.53 -3.59 -3.68
CA ARG A 156 -9.61 -4.95 -4.25
C ARG A 156 -9.53 -4.96 -5.77
N ASP A 157 -10.00 -3.87 -6.40
CA ASP A 157 -10.12 -3.68 -7.83
C ASP A 157 -9.15 -2.59 -8.36
N ALA A 158 -8.06 -2.31 -7.63
CA ALA A 158 -7.04 -1.34 -8.03
C ALA A 158 -6.50 -1.64 -9.44
N ASN A 159 -6.88 -0.82 -10.41
CA ASN A 159 -6.51 -0.98 -11.82
C ASN A 159 -5.08 -0.47 -12.09
N LEU A 160 -4.09 -1.10 -11.45
CA LEU A 160 -2.68 -0.77 -11.64
C LEU A 160 -2.25 -1.04 -13.09
N ILE A 161 -1.66 -0.03 -13.71
CA ILE A 161 -1.09 -0.05 -15.05
C ILE A 161 0.36 -0.55 -14.96
N PHE A 162 0.76 -1.54 -15.77
CA PHE A 162 2.12 -2.12 -15.77
C PHE A 162 2.88 -1.93 -17.08
N LYS A 163 2.31 -1.18 -18.02
CA LYS A 163 2.90 -0.80 -19.31
C LYS A 163 2.34 0.55 -19.72
N GLU A 164 3.10 1.35 -20.45
CA GLU A 164 2.50 2.49 -21.13
C GLU A 164 1.35 2.01 -22.02
N ASN A 165 0.20 2.68 -21.92
CA ASN A 165 -0.77 2.61 -23.01
C ASN A 165 -0.07 3.22 -24.23
N PRO A 166 -0.09 2.58 -25.41
CA PRO A 166 0.42 3.21 -26.61
C PRO A 166 -0.37 4.50 -26.78
N VAL A 167 0.34 5.64 -26.71
CA VAL A 167 -0.23 6.92 -27.06
C VAL A 167 -0.61 6.79 -28.52
N VAL A 168 -1.91 6.76 -28.81
CA VAL A 168 -2.40 6.85 -30.17
C VAL A 168 -2.02 8.25 -30.64
N SER A 169 -0.91 8.36 -31.37
CA SER A 169 -0.64 9.54 -32.16
C SER A 169 -1.81 9.66 -33.15
N HIS A 170 -2.68 10.64 -32.90
CA HIS A 170 -3.37 11.27 -34.01
C HIS A 170 -2.30 12.08 -34.73
N ASP A 171 -1.61 11.38 -35.61
CA ASP A 171 -0.92 12.01 -36.72
C ASP A 171 -2.05 12.63 -37.56
N ASN A 172 -2.33 13.90 -37.27
CA ASN A 172 -3.21 14.70 -38.09
C ASN A 172 -2.45 14.97 -39.38
N ASP A 173 -2.67 14.10 -40.37
CA ASP A 173 -2.36 14.38 -41.77
C ASP A 173 -3.23 15.56 -42.23
N ASP A 174 -2.80 16.78 -41.89
CA ASP A 174 -3.24 18.02 -42.54
C ASP A 174 -2.67 18.02 -43.98
N ASP A 175 -3.23 17.15 -44.82
CA ASP A 175 -3.04 17.14 -46.27
C ASP A 175 -3.46 18.52 -46.80
N SER A 176 -2.45 19.34 -47.08
CA SER A 176 -2.59 20.66 -47.67
C SER A 176 -2.39 20.56 -49.18
N ASP A 177 -3.49 20.58 -49.95
CA ASP A 177 -3.56 21.03 -51.35
C ASP A 177 -5.00 21.44 -51.74
#